data_AF-A0A2G1WLG4-F1
#
_entry.id   AF-A0A2G1WLG4-F1
#
_cell.length_a   1.000
_cell.length_b   1.000
_cell.length_c   1.000
_cell.angle_alpha   90.00
_cell.angle_beta   90.00
_cell.angle_gamma   90.00
#
_symmetry.space_group_name_H-M   'P 1'
#
loop_
_entity.id
_entity.type
_entity.pdbx_description
1 polymer ?
#
loop_
_entity_poly.entity_id
_entity_poly.type
_entity_poly.pdbx_seq_one_letter_code
_entity_poly.pdbx_strand_id
1 'polypeptide(L)'
;MDVDRFEGVRSAIAERTELASEPGATAVPSDAVRSVEPAGSVVGVTGGSGSTLLAAAGAAVLLAVAVGALAVYRRRTTDRSSGASASPTGGGSAGGAGATADGNGGAGPGTSSATASDGEGADRSDAGDTRSAFDDRIGDRTLDRLEPVVPDAVSQVRDRLPTDRNAAPSAVDAMERDLRQSVEDAVDGGVFDPTVTSPLGGTYDVVNLPGRFRELTVPPGGETVHVADLEGAVRDALADWDIHEAARTAAVVHDHCGDIESHIRRREESYLETRREAERSLEDVREMTGRFDGALADRVREFVVDGRHEALPGVRDIERRIDNADRTLHACAFDDADRVIRNAERAGDDLLMAVDFLGGVTGTIDHGSGRVGIPEGVDDAFVADLAPILERQYAVDVELDGDELVVTGGESSRAGARDSARSAGGEGSPPGADGSDPGREAGSPSQSACSTAGSGREEGGGREQLTPDAVADEILFVLRELDGRGGAGAVEYQTELLPDAVARREVLEPLATFCRRQTDLVASVTLQENAPPGFFEVEFSEGTTASAGLDALRERFTERHGG
;
A
#
# COMPACT_ATOMS: atom_id res chain seq x y z
N MET A 1 -32.90 71.57 2.14
CA MET A 1 -31.90 71.68 1.07
C MET A 1 -31.31 70.28 0.92
N ASP A 2 -31.88 69.39 0.11
CA ASP A 2 -32.42 69.55 -1.26
C ASP A 2 -31.27 69.80 -2.27
N VAL A 3 -31.19 69.14 -3.43
CA VAL A 3 -32.00 68.02 -3.96
C VAL A 3 -31.23 67.29 -5.08
N ASP A 4 -31.58 66.03 -5.34
CA ASP A 4 -31.35 65.18 -6.52
C ASP A 4 -30.03 65.18 -7.32
N ARG A 5 -29.59 63.95 -7.64
CA ARG A 5 -29.37 63.58 -9.05
C ARG A 5 -29.80 62.14 -9.40
N PHE A 6 -31.08 62.02 -9.75
CA PHE A 6 -31.69 61.08 -10.71
C PHE A 6 -30.78 60.74 -11.94
N GLU A 7 -30.89 59.62 -12.66
CA GLU A 7 -31.87 58.51 -12.67
C GLU A 7 -31.27 57.24 -13.33
N GLY A 8 -31.91 56.06 -13.17
CA GLY A 8 -31.65 54.84 -13.96
C GLY A 8 -32.64 53.72 -13.62
N VAL A 9 -33.69 53.51 -14.43
CA VAL A 9 -34.97 52.96 -13.94
C VAL A 9 -35.56 51.81 -14.80
N ARG A 10 -35.78 50.66 -14.13
CA ARG A 10 -36.83 49.61 -14.28
C ARG A 10 -37.15 48.96 -15.65
N SER A 11 -37.34 47.63 -15.57
CA SER A 11 -38.55 46.88 -16.02
C SER A 11 -38.50 45.45 -15.44
N ALA A 12 -39.59 44.72 -15.15
CA ALA A 12 -41.00 45.09 -14.90
C ALA A 12 -41.68 44.00 -14.01
N ILE A 13 -42.86 44.30 -13.47
CA ILE A 13 -43.54 43.59 -12.35
C ILE A 13 -44.77 42.77 -12.80
N ALA A 14 -45.01 41.60 -12.17
CA ALA A 14 -46.29 40.84 -12.06
C ALA A 14 -46.91 40.28 -13.37
N GLU A 15 -47.88 39.35 -13.39
CA GLU A 15 -48.69 38.59 -12.38
C GLU A 15 -48.85 37.11 -12.94
N ARG A 16 -49.68 36.12 -12.55
CA ARG A 16 -50.93 35.98 -11.74
C ARG A 16 -51.20 34.51 -11.30
N THR A 17 -52.09 34.35 -10.30
CA THR A 17 -53.16 33.32 -10.02
C THR A 17 -53.35 32.06 -10.92
N GLU A 18 -53.90 30.90 -10.48
CA GLU A 18 -54.75 30.55 -9.32
C GLU A 18 -54.97 29.02 -9.08
N LEU A 19 -55.54 28.63 -7.90
CA LEU A 19 -56.30 27.38 -7.56
C LEU A 19 -55.60 25.99 -7.61
N ALA A 20 -56.06 24.91 -6.93
CA ALA A 20 -56.75 24.73 -5.63
C ALA A 20 -56.88 23.23 -5.21
N SER A 21 -57.00 22.99 -3.89
CA SER A 21 -57.66 21.84 -3.21
C SER A 21 -57.03 20.42 -3.15
N GLU A 22 -57.09 19.86 -1.93
CA GLU A 22 -57.00 18.44 -1.50
C GLU A 22 -58.34 17.65 -1.82
N PRO A 23 -58.64 16.39 -1.39
CA PRO A 23 -57.97 15.52 -0.38
C PRO A 23 -58.00 13.96 -0.53
N GLY A 24 -57.36 13.28 0.43
CA GLY A 24 -57.56 11.85 0.77
C GLY A 24 -56.57 10.86 0.11
N ALA A 25 -56.34 9.64 0.62
CA ALA A 25 -56.70 8.96 1.89
C ALA A 25 -55.83 7.66 2.00
N THR A 26 -55.72 6.86 3.08
CA THR A 26 -56.35 6.78 4.43
C THR A 26 -55.44 5.99 5.40
N ALA A 27 -55.69 6.04 6.71
CA ALA A 27 -55.36 4.96 7.68
C ALA A 27 -56.69 4.21 8.02
N VAL A 28 -56.80 3.02 8.64
CA VAL A 28 -56.03 2.18 9.61
C VAL A 28 -56.56 0.70 9.42
N PRO A 29 -56.50 -0.30 10.33
CA PRO A 29 -55.49 -0.79 11.30
C PRO A 29 -55.27 -2.36 11.23
N SER A 30 -54.59 -2.93 12.24
CA SER A 30 -54.85 -4.26 12.87
C SER A 30 -54.28 -5.59 12.34
N ASP A 31 -53.22 -6.06 13.03
CA ASP A 31 -53.23 -7.17 14.02
C ASP A 31 -53.37 -8.68 13.64
N ALA A 32 -52.60 -9.51 14.37
CA ALA A 32 -52.74 -10.94 14.72
C ALA A 32 -52.85 -12.09 13.66
N VAL A 33 -51.71 -12.76 13.36
CA VAL A 33 -51.51 -14.25 13.33
C VAL A 33 -50.00 -14.49 13.62
N ARG A 34 -49.50 -14.99 14.77
CA ARG A 34 -49.67 -16.27 15.52
C ARG A 34 -48.68 -17.39 15.13
N SER A 35 -47.55 -17.40 15.84
CA SER A 35 -46.80 -18.58 16.38
C SER A 35 -46.39 -19.75 15.47
N VAL A 36 -45.07 -20.00 15.37
CA VAL A 36 -44.43 -21.30 15.67
C VAL A 36 -43.05 -21.06 16.32
N GLU A 37 -42.81 -21.68 17.47
CA GLU A 37 -41.49 -21.97 18.07
C GLU A 37 -41.21 -23.48 17.84
N PRO A 38 -39.95 -23.95 17.71
CA PRO A 38 -39.29 -24.42 18.94
C PRO A 38 -37.74 -24.38 19.00
N ALA A 39 -37.23 -23.87 20.13
CA ALA A 39 -36.25 -24.49 21.05
C ALA A 39 -34.87 -25.06 20.56
N GLY A 40 -33.81 -24.46 21.10
CA GLY A 40 -32.42 -24.96 21.20
C GLY A 40 -31.47 -23.79 21.54
N SER A 41 -30.87 -23.59 22.73
CA SER A 41 -30.39 -24.53 23.78
C SER A 41 -29.33 -25.50 23.22
N VAL A 42 -28.09 -25.56 23.70
CA VAL A 42 -27.38 -24.97 24.87
C VAL A 42 -25.92 -24.69 24.41
N VAL A 43 -25.12 -23.74 24.92
CA VAL A 43 -24.28 -23.76 26.14
C VAL A 43 -23.50 -22.43 26.19
N GLY A 44 -23.30 -21.84 27.37
CA GLY A 44 -22.28 -20.81 27.59
C GLY A 44 -21.05 -21.40 28.30
N VAL A 45 -19.84 -21.12 27.81
CA VAL A 45 -18.57 -21.41 28.52
C VAL A 45 -17.81 -20.11 28.75
N THR A 46 -17.49 -19.85 30.02
CA THR A 46 -16.71 -18.69 30.45
C THR A 46 -15.28 -19.10 30.83
N GLY A 47 -14.28 -18.51 30.18
CA GLY A 47 -12.89 -18.57 30.61
C GLY A 47 -11.94 -17.96 29.58
N GLY A 48 -10.85 -17.26 29.93
CA GLY A 48 -10.45 -16.82 31.27
C GLY A 48 -8.95 -16.98 31.52
N SER A 49 -8.20 -15.88 31.46
CA SER A 49 -6.72 -15.82 31.45
C SER A 49 -6.09 -16.31 30.13
N GLY A 50 -4.94 -15.80 29.68
CA GLY A 50 -4.14 -14.69 30.20
C GLY A 50 -2.65 -15.05 30.34
N SER A 51 -1.84 -14.68 29.36
CA SER A 51 -0.37 -14.79 29.39
C SER A 51 0.28 -13.75 28.45
N THR A 52 1.57 -13.47 28.66
CA THR A 52 2.26 -12.27 28.18
C THR A 52 3.52 -12.58 27.37
N LEU A 53 3.97 -11.60 26.57
CA LEU A 53 5.37 -11.34 26.19
C LEU A 53 6.18 -12.49 25.53
N LEU A 54 6.47 -12.36 24.23
CA LEU A 54 7.85 -12.25 23.69
C LEU A 54 7.88 -12.39 22.14
N ALA A 55 8.33 -11.34 21.45
CA ALA A 55 9.01 -11.42 20.14
C ALA A 55 9.47 -10.00 19.71
N ALA A 56 10.70 -9.62 20.07
CA ALA A 56 11.31 -8.37 19.62
C ALA A 56 12.80 -8.59 19.27
N ALA A 57 13.08 -8.83 18.00
CA ALA A 57 14.39 -8.75 17.34
C ALA A 57 14.23 -9.07 15.85
N GLY A 58 14.88 -8.33 14.93
CA GLY A 58 15.03 -8.82 13.54
C GLY A 58 14.89 -7.85 12.36
N ALA A 59 15.14 -6.54 12.48
CA ALA A 59 15.18 -5.63 11.32
C ALA A 59 16.19 -4.48 11.52
N ALA A 60 17.50 -4.76 11.42
CA ALA A 60 18.55 -3.78 11.74
C ALA A 60 19.75 -3.79 10.75
N VAL A 61 19.52 -4.17 9.48
CA VAL A 61 20.49 -4.01 8.38
C VAL A 61 19.70 -3.77 7.08
N LEU A 62 19.79 -2.57 6.49
CA LEU A 62 19.66 -2.24 5.03
C LEU A 62 19.40 -0.75 4.68
N LEU A 63 19.86 0.24 5.46
CA LEU A 63 19.82 1.66 5.05
C LEU A 63 21.20 2.34 5.13
N ALA A 64 22.03 2.12 4.10
CA ALA A 64 23.39 2.67 4.02
C ALA A 64 23.81 3.19 2.62
N VAL A 65 22.86 3.33 1.67
CA VAL A 65 23.17 3.63 0.25
C VAL A 65 22.38 4.83 -0.31
N ALA A 66 21.25 5.23 0.28
CA ALA A 66 20.31 6.18 -0.33
C ALA A 66 20.67 7.69 -0.20
N VAL A 67 21.63 8.07 0.66
CA VAL A 67 21.88 9.48 1.02
C VAL A 67 22.70 10.25 -0.04
N GLY A 68 23.39 9.56 -0.96
CA GLY A 68 24.41 10.17 -1.83
C GLY A 68 23.93 11.09 -2.97
N ALA A 69 22.62 11.23 -3.21
CA ALA A 69 22.10 11.81 -4.46
C ALA A 69 21.49 13.23 -4.35
N LEU A 70 20.95 13.63 -3.19
CA LEU A 70 20.03 14.79 -3.13
C LEU A 70 20.72 16.17 -3.09
N ALA A 71 21.96 16.24 -2.62
CA ALA A 71 22.63 17.50 -2.25
C ALA A 71 22.98 18.45 -3.43
N VAL A 72 22.88 18.00 -4.68
CA VAL A 72 23.42 18.74 -5.85
C VAL A 72 22.43 19.72 -6.47
N TYR A 73 21.11 19.54 -6.30
CA TYR A 73 20.13 20.24 -7.14
C TYR A 73 19.68 21.64 -6.64
N ARG A 74 19.83 21.97 -5.35
CA ARG A 74 19.18 23.15 -4.74
C ARG A 74 19.89 24.50 -4.99
N ARG A 75 21.01 24.55 -5.73
CA ARG A 75 21.90 25.74 -5.82
C ARG A 75 21.84 26.50 -7.16
N ARG A 76 20.66 26.83 -7.71
CA ARG A 76 20.60 27.52 -9.03
C ARG A 76 19.45 28.49 -9.37
N THR A 77 18.74 29.10 -8.41
CA THR A 77 17.57 29.98 -8.70
C THR A 77 17.48 31.30 -7.91
N THR A 78 18.59 31.96 -7.60
CA THR A 78 18.58 33.33 -7.01
C THR A 78 19.70 34.22 -7.53
N ASP A 79 19.63 34.66 -8.81
CA ASP A 79 20.50 35.74 -9.29
C ASP A 79 19.95 36.50 -10.53
N ARG A 80 19.19 37.60 -10.29
CA ARG A 80 19.04 38.81 -11.12
C ARG A 80 17.77 39.62 -10.80
N SER A 81 17.93 40.74 -10.08
CA SER A 81 17.49 42.05 -10.59
C SER A 81 18.26 43.17 -9.88
N SER A 82 18.85 44.08 -10.66
CA SER A 82 19.64 45.20 -10.16
C SER A 82 18.82 46.49 -10.12
N GLY A 83 18.83 47.21 -9.01
CA GLY A 83 18.19 48.54 -8.88
C GLY A 83 19.02 49.46 -7.99
N ALA A 84 19.89 50.27 -8.59
CA ALA A 84 20.80 51.14 -7.85
C ALA A 84 20.22 52.55 -7.61
N SER A 85 20.56 53.16 -6.47
CA SER A 85 20.58 54.62 -6.26
C SER A 85 21.58 54.98 -5.17
N ALA A 86 22.12 56.20 -5.21
CA ALA A 86 23.36 56.56 -4.52
C ALA A 86 23.17 57.47 -3.28
N SER A 87 24.20 57.45 -2.44
CA SER A 87 24.55 58.34 -1.31
C SER A 87 24.59 59.84 -1.73
N PRO A 88 24.77 60.86 -0.82
CA PRO A 88 25.54 60.79 0.45
C PRO A 88 25.16 61.78 1.60
N THR A 89 26.11 61.92 2.55
CA THR A 89 26.43 63.07 3.43
C THR A 89 25.72 63.30 4.78
N GLY A 90 26.54 63.65 5.79
CA GLY A 90 26.16 64.07 7.15
C GLY A 90 26.31 62.95 8.21
N GLY A 91 27.09 63.07 9.30
CA GLY A 91 28.05 64.11 9.71
C GLY A 91 27.64 64.89 10.96
N GLY A 92 28.20 64.53 12.13
CA GLY A 92 27.97 65.24 13.41
C GLY A 92 28.66 64.55 14.60
N SER A 93 29.14 65.32 15.56
CA SER A 93 29.87 64.83 16.75
C SER A 93 29.25 65.35 18.06
N ALA A 94 29.83 64.94 19.19
CA ALA A 94 29.47 65.25 20.59
C ALA A 94 28.30 64.41 21.15
N GLY A 95 28.27 64.10 22.46
CA GLY A 95 29.28 64.37 23.49
C GLY A 95 28.64 64.73 24.84
N GLY A 96 28.95 63.98 25.89
CA GLY A 96 28.38 64.21 27.22
C GLY A 96 29.07 63.37 28.30
N ALA A 97 29.98 64.00 29.05
CA ALA A 97 30.55 63.42 30.26
C ALA A 97 29.76 63.90 31.49
N GLY A 98 29.57 63.03 32.50
CA GLY A 98 28.75 63.31 33.68
C GLY A 98 29.23 62.59 34.94
N ALA A 99 30.15 63.22 35.65
CA ALA A 99 30.51 62.94 37.05
C ALA A 99 29.53 63.69 38.00
N THR A 100 29.37 63.47 39.32
CA THR A 100 29.99 62.58 40.34
C THR A 100 29.15 62.65 41.64
N ALA A 101 29.08 61.59 42.45
CA ALA A 101 28.90 61.58 43.92
C ALA A 101 29.13 60.13 44.41
N ASP A 102 30.02 59.72 45.32
CA ASP A 102 30.50 60.20 46.64
C ASP A 102 29.51 60.03 47.82
N GLY A 103 29.97 59.33 48.88
CA GLY A 103 29.19 58.98 50.08
C GLY A 103 29.41 57.53 50.56
N ASN A 104 30.62 57.07 50.94
CA ASN A 104 31.35 57.34 52.19
C ASN A 104 30.81 56.65 53.47
N GLY A 105 31.67 55.89 54.17
CA GLY A 105 31.60 55.66 55.62
C GLY A 105 31.50 54.19 56.08
N GLY A 106 32.55 53.66 56.72
CA GLY A 106 32.53 52.28 57.26
C GLY A 106 33.84 51.71 57.79
N ALA A 107 34.63 52.47 58.57
CA ALA A 107 35.92 51.99 59.10
C ALA A 107 35.84 51.41 60.52
N GLY A 108 36.52 50.29 60.78
CA GLY A 108 36.69 49.66 62.10
C GLY A 108 37.87 48.66 62.10
N PRO A 109 38.88 48.77 62.99
CA PRO A 109 40.15 48.04 62.84
C PRO A 109 40.30 46.78 63.71
N GLY A 110 41.12 45.83 63.24
CA GLY A 110 41.60 44.67 64.00
C GLY A 110 43.06 44.34 63.66
N THR A 111 43.97 44.59 64.61
CA THR A 111 45.43 44.49 64.41
C THR A 111 46.01 43.11 64.71
N SER A 112 47.07 42.74 63.96
CA SER A 112 48.05 41.67 64.28
C SER A 112 47.51 40.23 64.24
N SER A 113 48.31 39.20 63.91
CA SER A 113 49.78 39.07 63.95
C SER A 113 50.34 38.20 62.82
N ALA A 114 51.64 38.33 62.53
CA ALA A 114 52.32 37.50 61.54
C ALA A 114 52.76 36.14 62.10
N THR A 115 52.55 35.08 61.32
CA THR A 115 53.32 33.83 61.40
C THR A 115 53.57 33.37 59.97
N ALA A 116 54.84 33.27 59.57
CA ALA A 116 55.21 32.59 58.34
C ALA A 116 55.37 31.09 58.65
N SER A 117 54.74 30.24 57.86
CA SER A 117 54.91 28.78 57.91
C SER A 117 54.68 28.21 56.51
N ASP A 118 55.80 27.85 55.88
CA ASP A 118 55.99 26.78 54.90
C ASP A 118 54.86 26.52 53.89
N GLY A 119 55.07 26.98 52.66
CA GLY A 119 54.24 26.58 51.52
C GLY A 119 54.80 25.34 50.82
N GLU A 120 54.08 24.22 50.89
CA GLU A 120 54.16 23.10 49.94
C GLU A 120 52.80 22.38 49.90
N GLY A 121 52.06 22.49 48.78
CA GLY A 121 50.80 21.75 48.56
C GLY A 121 49.56 22.58 48.22
N ALA A 122 49.62 23.40 47.17
CA ALA A 122 48.48 24.17 46.65
C ALA A 122 48.24 23.97 45.13
N ASP A 123 48.73 22.87 44.57
CA ASP A 123 48.88 22.66 43.11
C ASP A 123 48.45 21.24 42.69
N ARG A 124 47.30 20.80 43.22
CA ARG A 124 46.72 19.45 42.99
C ARG A 124 45.18 19.40 42.94
N SER A 125 44.50 20.55 42.90
CA SER A 125 43.02 20.61 42.96
C SER A 125 42.35 20.71 41.58
N ASP A 126 42.81 21.60 40.70
CA ASP A 126 42.21 21.88 39.37
C ASP A 126 41.87 20.62 38.55
N ALA A 127 42.69 19.57 38.66
CA ALA A 127 42.53 18.31 37.93
C ALA A 127 41.25 17.53 38.28
N GLY A 128 40.60 17.81 39.41
CA GLY A 128 39.26 17.30 39.73
C GLY A 128 38.14 18.17 39.15
N ASP A 129 38.36 19.49 39.16
CA ASP A 129 37.32 20.48 38.91
C ASP A 129 36.92 20.53 37.42
N THR A 130 37.85 20.41 36.46
CA THR A 130 37.49 20.32 35.02
C THR A 130 36.63 19.10 34.73
N ARG A 131 36.86 17.97 35.43
CA ARG A 131 36.03 16.77 35.24
C ARG A 131 34.65 16.91 35.87
N SER A 132 34.55 17.43 37.09
CA SER A 132 33.22 17.71 37.67
C SER A 132 32.46 18.69 36.78
N ALA A 133 33.08 19.79 36.36
CA ALA A 133 32.45 20.76 35.47
C ALA A 133 32.00 20.17 34.11
N PHE A 134 32.69 19.15 33.58
CA PHE A 134 32.21 18.38 32.43
C PHE A 134 31.02 17.50 32.80
N ASP A 135 31.14 16.68 33.85
CA ASP A 135 30.11 15.73 34.31
C ASP A 135 28.81 16.45 34.77
N ASP A 136 28.92 17.69 35.29
CA ASP A 136 27.85 18.55 35.80
C ASP A 136 27.15 19.38 34.70
N ARG A 137 27.87 19.87 33.67
CA ARG A 137 27.30 20.70 32.58
C ARG A 137 26.92 19.92 31.33
N ILE A 138 27.75 18.94 30.97
CA ILE A 138 27.54 18.05 29.82
C ILE A 138 27.20 16.68 30.40
N GLY A 139 28.21 15.88 30.74
CA GLY A 139 28.05 14.51 31.24
C GLY A 139 27.45 13.54 30.22
N ASP A 140 27.67 12.24 30.44
CA ASP A 140 27.30 11.19 29.50
C ASP A 140 25.80 11.25 29.12
N ARG A 141 24.91 11.51 30.10
CA ARG A 141 23.46 11.60 29.86
C ARG A 141 23.01 12.71 28.90
N THR A 142 23.82 13.73 28.68
CA THR A 142 23.53 14.78 27.67
C THR A 142 23.99 14.31 26.30
N LEU A 143 25.15 13.64 26.25
CA LEU A 143 25.67 13.04 25.04
C LEU A 143 24.76 11.92 24.53
N ASP A 144 24.29 11.03 25.41
CA ASP A 144 23.37 9.93 25.09
C ASP A 144 22.00 10.42 24.57
N ARG A 145 21.56 11.63 24.98
CA ARG A 145 20.35 12.30 24.46
C ARG A 145 20.58 12.98 23.10
N LEU A 146 21.77 13.52 22.89
CA LEU A 146 22.14 14.21 21.66
C LEU A 146 22.64 13.25 20.57
N GLU A 147 23.01 12.01 20.91
CA GLU A 147 23.55 11.02 19.99
C GLU A 147 22.62 10.68 18.81
N PRO A 148 21.29 10.58 18.94
CA PRO A 148 20.38 10.42 17.81
C PRO A 148 20.33 11.65 16.87
N VAL A 149 20.53 12.85 17.43
CA VAL A 149 20.30 14.14 16.76
C VAL A 149 21.56 14.66 16.07
N VAL A 150 22.70 14.59 16.78
CA VAL A 150 24.01 15.14 16.37
C VAL A 150 25.16 14.13 16.64
N PRO A 151 25.10 12.91 16.06
CA PRO A 151 26.03 11.82 16.36
C PRO A 151 27.51 12.19 16.13
N ASP A 152 27.80 12.97 15.08
CA ASP A 152 29.16 13.42 14.76
C ASP A 152 29.73 14.40 15.80
N ALA A 153 28.88 15.23 16.41
CA ALA A 153 29.26 16.17 17.45
C ALA A 153 29.47 15.46 18.79
N VAL A 154 28.56 14.55 19.15
CA VAL A 154 28.69 13.68 20.33
C VAL A 154 29.94 12.80 20.24
N SER A 155 30.21 12.20 19.08
CA SER A 155 31.42 11.42 18.84
C SER A 155 32.69 12.26 19.04
N GLN A 156 32.73 13.47 18.48
CA GLN A 156 33.86 14.38 18.70
C GLN A 156 34.03 14.82 20.15
N VAL A 157 32.96 14.98 20.94
CA VAL A 157 33.08 15.28 22.37
C VAL A 157 33.53 14.05 23.17
N ARG A 158 33.05 12.85 22.82
CA ARG A 158 33.53 11.58 23.41
C ARG A 158 35.02 11.34 23.12
N ASP A 159 35.48 11.59 21.89
CA ASP A 159 36.91 11.51 21.52
C ASP A 159 37.79 12.57 22.21
N ARG A 160 37.22 13.73 22.54
CA ARG A 160 37.90 14.83 23.25
C ARG A 160 37.70 14.79 24.78
N LEU A 161 37.10 13.73 25.34
CA LEU A 161 36.83 13.58 26.78
C LEU A 161 38.08 13.92 27.62
N PRO A 162 37.96 14.73 28.70
CA PRO A 162 39.09 15.14 29.55
C PRO A 162 39.61 13.98 30.42
N THR A 163 40.27 13.02 29.77
CA THR A 163 41.06 11.95 30.39
C THR A 163 42.42 12.45 30.90
N ASP A 164 42.92 13.56 30.34
CA ASP A 164 44.16 14.19 30.75
C ASP A 164 43.91 15.21 31.89
N ARG A 165 44.70 15.10 32.96
CA ARG A 165 44.53 15.86 34.22
C ARG A 165 44.86 17.35 34.10
N ASN A 166 45.33 17.78 32.93
CA ASN A 166 45.74 19.15 32.64
C ASN A 166 44.76 19.86 31.67
N ALA A 167 43.57 19.29 31.44
CA ALA A 167 42.54 19.90 30.62
C ALA A 167 42.07 21.23 31.25
N ALA A 168 42.26 22.34 30.52
CA ALA A 168 41.82 23.66 30.96
C ALA A 168 40.27 23.75 30.95
N PRO A 169 39.63 24.46 31.89
CA PRO A 169 38.17 24.61 31.92
C PRO A 169 37.55 25.15 30.62
N SER A 170 38.28 25.99 29.88
CA SER A 170 37.88 26.52 28.57
C SER A 170 37.71 25.44 27.48
N ALA A 171 38.21 24.22 27.69
CA ALA A 171 37.92 23.09 26.82
C ALA A 171 36.47 22.62 26.95
N VAL A 172 35.89 22.66 28.16
CA VAL A 172 34.46 22.35 28.39
C VAL A 172 33.58 23.45 27.78
N ASP A 173 33.98 24.71 27.92
CA ASP A 173 33.31 25.85 27.26
C ASP A 173 33.41 25.80 25.72
N ALA A 174 34.40 25.09 25.17
CA ALA A 174 34.48 24.82 23.73
C ALA A 174 33.53 23.67 23.35
N MET A 175 33.59 22.54 24.06
CA MET A 175 32.69 21.39 23.82
C MET A 175 31.21 21.76 23.92
N GLU A 176 30.81 22.56 24.92
CA GLU A 176 29.41 23.02 25.02
C GLU A 176 28.99 23.88 23.82
N ARG A 177 29.87 24.75 23.32
CA ARG A 177 29.58 25.60 22.16
C ARG A 177 29.54 24.79 20.87
N ASP A 178 30.47 23.87 20.68
CA ASP A 178 30.49 22.94 19.55
C ASP A 178 29.19 22.11 19.53
N LEU A 179 28.71 21.62 20.69
CA LEU A 179 27.43 20.93 20.81
C LEU A 179 26.24 21.85 20.52
N ARG A 180 26.16 23.03 21.15
CA ARG A 180 25.03 23.97 20.94
C ARG A 180 24.92 24.36 19.46
N GLN A 181 26.04 24.75 18.82
CA GLN A 181 26.08 25.02 17.38
C GLN A 181 25.65 23.81 16.55
N SER A 182 26.07 22.59 16.91
CA SER A 182 25.67 21.40 16.17
C SER A 182 24.17 21.12 16.25
N VAL A 183 23.52 21.43 17.38
CA VAL A 183 22.05 21.30 17.51
C VAL A 183 21.35 22.45 16.76
N GLU A 184 21.86 23.68 16.80
CA GLU A 184 21.36 24.79 15.96
C GLU A 184 21.42 24.44 14.47
N ASP A 185 22.56 23.91 14.00
CA ASP A 185 22.77 23.42 12.63
C ASP A 185 21.82 22.25 12.28
N ALA A 186 21.43 21.43 13.27
CA ALA A 186 20.43 20.38 13.09
C ALA A 186 18.99 20.93 13.00
N VAL A 187 18.64 22.00 13.73
CA VAL A 187 17.35 22.68 13.53
C VAL A 187 17.28 23.28 12.13
N ASP A 188 18.29 24.04 11.72
CA ASP A 188 18.31 24.66 10.39
C ASP A 188 18.51 23.64 9.24
N GLY A 189 18.93 22.42 9.57
CA GLY A 189 18.92 21.24 8.71
C GLY A 189 17.56 20.54 8.58
N GLY A 190 16.56 20.90 9.41
CA GLY A 190 15.22 20.29 9.42
C GLY A 190 15.12 18.97 10.19
N VAL A 191 16.05 18.65 11.11
CA VAL A 191 16.03 17.39 11.89
C VAL A 191 14.82 17.31 12.84
N PHE A 192 14.21 18.45 13.16
CA PHE A 192 12.99 18.54 13.98
C PHE A 192 11.75 18.95 13.16
N ASP A 193 11.84 18.98 11.82
CA ASP A 193 10.68 19.20 10.94
C ASP A 193 9.79 17.94 10.95
N PRO A 194 8.53 18.01 11.41
CA PRO A 194 7.62 16.86 11.41
C PRO A 194 7.07 16.51 10.02
N THR A 195 7.43 17.23 8.95
CA THR A 195 6.88 17.08 7.60
C THR A 195 7.27 15.75 6.94
N VAL A 196 6.40 14.74 7.07
CA VAL A 196 6.55 13.46 6.37
C VAL A 196 6.14 13.60 4.90
N THR A 197 6.96 13.04 4.00
CA THR A 197 6.70 12.96 2.55
C THR A 197 6.36 11.53 2.15
N SER A 198 5.27 11.34 1.39
CA SER A 198 4.81 10.04 0.91
C SER A 198 5.64 9.53 -0.28
N PRO A 199 5.90 8.21 -0.43
CA PRO A 199 6.46 7.62 -1.65
C PRO A 199 5.60 7.83 -2.89
N LEU A 200 4.29 8.10 -2.73
CA LEU A 200 3.39 8.48 -3.83
C LEU A 200 3.64 9.91 -4.35
N GLY A 201 4.44 10.70 -3.63
CA GLY A 201 4.57 12.14 -3.81
C GLY A 201 3.50 12.91 -3.07
N GLY A 202 3.89 14.03 -2.45
CA GLY A 202 3.05 14.82 -1.54
C GLY A 202 3.51 14.73 -0.09
N THR A 203 3.09 15.70 0.71
CA THR A 203 3.41 15.84 2.14
C THR A 203 2.16 15.61 2.98
N TYR A 204 2.32 15.03 4.16
CA TYR A 204 1.21 14.78 5.07
C TYR A 204 0.79 16.03 5.85
N ASP A 205 -0.52 16.27 5.98
CA ASP A 205 -1.10 17.31 6.83
C ASP A 205 -1.05 16.88 8.30
N VAL A 206 0.14 16.89 8.91
CA VAL A 206 0.40 16.45 10.29
C VAL A 206 -0.54 17.12 11.32
N VAL A 207 -1.01 18.35 11.03
CA VAL A 207 -2.02 19.10 11.81
C VAL A 207 -3.41 18.44 11.89
N ASN A 208 -3.67 17.40 11.09
CA ASN A 208 -4.91 16.62 11.13
C ASN A 208 -4.79 15.34 11.99
N LEU A 209 -3.59 14.98 12.46
CA LEU A 209 -3.38 13.80 13.32
C LEU A 209 -4.14 13.87 14.66
N PRO A 210 -4.34 12.72 15.34
CA PRO A 210 -4.79 12.70 16.73
C PRO A 210 -3.96 13.60 17.65
N GLY A 211 -4.60 14.30 18.59
CA GLY A 211 -3.98 15.36 19.41
C GLY A 211 -2.63 15.00 20.06
N ARG A 212 -2.44 13.74 20.48
CA ARG A 212 -1.18 13.22 21.01
C ARG A 212 0.06 13.37 20.11
N PHE A 213 -0.13 13.65 18.82
CA PHE A 213 0.93 13.90 17.84
C PHE A 213 1.03 15.39 17.47
N ARG A 214 -0.03 16.16 17.71
CA ARG A 214 -0.11 17.60 17.39
C ARG A 214 0.36 18.49 18.53
N GLU A 215 0.38 17.95 19.74
CA GLU A 215 0.68 18.65 20.99
C GLU A 215 1.75 17.85 21.74
N LEU A 216 2.87 18.49 22.05
CA LEU A 216 3.98 17.91 22.81
C LEU A 216 4.25 18.75 24.06
N THR A 217 4.27 18.13 25.23
CA THR A 217 4.63 18.82 26.48
C THR A 217 6.15 18.80 26.67
N VAL A 218 6.79 19.95 26.47
CA VAL A 218 8.25 20.11 26.44
C VAL A 218 8.81 20.39 27.84
N PRO A 219 9.78 19.58 28.33
CA PRO A 219 10.46 19.80 29.61
C PRO A 219 11.61 20.82 29.50
N PRO A 220 12.13 21.37 30.61
CA PRO A 220 11.61 21.29 31.97
C PRO A 220 10.40 22.20 32.25
N GLY A 221 10.06 23.13 31.35
CA GLY A 221 8.96 24.08 31.55
C GLY A 221 7.57 23.44 31.70
N GLY A 222 7.34 22.31 31.02
CA GLY A 222 6.03 21.65 31.00
C GLY A 222 5.01 22.37 30.13
N GLU A 223 5.47 23.18 29.18
CA GLU A 223 4.63 23.89 28.22
C GLU A 223 4.22 22.96 27.07
N THR A 224 2.97 23.05 26.63
CA THR A 224 2.46 22.26 25.49
C THR A 224 2.65 23.05 24.21
N VAL A 225 3.62 22.61 23.41
CA VAL A 225 3.98 23.17 22.11
C VAL A 225 3.19 22.45 21.03
N HIS A 226 2.72 23.19 20.01
CA HIS A 226 2.02 22.59 18.87
C HIS A 226 3.02 22.11 17.80
N VAL A 227 2.64 21.10 17.01
CA VAL A 227 3.53 20.41 16.06
C VAL A 227 4.18 21.33 15.02
N ALA A 228 3.54 22.46 14.69
CA ALA A 228 4.10 23.47 13.78
C ALA A 228 5.22 24.33 14.40
N ASP A 229 5.36 24.33 15.72
CA ASP A 229 6.22 25.22 16.50
C ASP A 229 7.39 24.48 17.18
N LEU A 230 7.55 23.17 16.90
CA LEU A 230 8.54 22.28 17.52
C LEU A 230 9.98 22.75 17.35
N GLU A 231 10.38 23.17 16.13
CA GLU A 231 11.70 23.77 15.91
C GLU A 231 11.90 25.05 16.74
N GLY A 232 10.83 25.83 16.96
CA GLY A 232 10.86 27.04 17.76
C GLY A 232 11.23 26.72 19.21
N ALA A 233 10.54 25.76 19.81
CA ALA A 233 10.83 25.30 21.18
C ALA A 233 12.27 24.77 21.36
N VAL A 234 12.86 24.14 20.33
CA VAL A 234 14.28 23.75 20.39
C VAL A 234 15.20 24.98 20.32
N ARG A 235 14.95 25.94 19.42
CA ARG A 235 15.72 27.19 19.33
C ARG A 235 15.64 28.02 20.61
N ASP A 236 14.44 28.15 21.19
CA ASP A 236 14.21 28.88 22.44
C ASP A 236 14.93 28.21 23.62
N ALA A 237 14.86 26.87 23.74
CA ALA A 237 15.59 26.12 24.76
C ALA A 237 17.12 26.22 24.62
N LEU A 238 17.67 26.28 23.40
CA LEU A 238 19.10 26.50 23.15
C LEU A 238 19.56 27.90 23.54
N ALA A 239 18.68 28.91 23.43
CA ALA A 239 18.96 30.30 23.74
C ALA A 239 18.83 30.65 25.24
N ASP A 240 17.77 30.16 25.90
CA ASP A 240 17.44 30.52 27.28
C ASP A 240 18.08 29.58 28.33
N TRP A 241 18.38 28.31 27.99
CA TRP A 241 18.80 27.28 28.95
C TRP A 241 20.23 26.75 28.71
N ASP A 242 20.72 25.98 29.69
CA ASP A 242 21.97 25.23 29.55
C ASP A 242 21.84 24.04 28.58
N ILE A 243 22.98 23.47 28.18
CA ILE A 243 23.01 22.37 27.21
C ILE A 243 22.34 21.08 27.74
N HIS A 244 22.19 20.88 29.05
CA HIS A 244 21.56 19.67 29.59
C HIS A 244 20.04 19.69 29.40
N GLU A 245 19.41 20.83 29.66
CA GLU A 245 17.96 21.02 29.48
C GLU A 245 17.61 21.30 28.01
N ALA A 246 18.46 22.00 27.25
CA ALA A 246 18.33 22.10 25.80
C ALA A 246 18.43 20.72 25.12
N ALA A 247 19.36 19.86 25.54
CA ALA A 247 19.44 18.47 25.05
C ALA A 247 18.25 17.61 25.48
N ARG A 248 17.65 17.86 26.65
CA ARG A 248 16.39 17.20 27.05
C ARG A 248 15.25 17.60 26.10
N THR A 249 15.16 18.89 25.76
CA THR A 249 14.18 19.42 24.80
C THR A 249 14.38 18.81 23.43
N ALA A 250 15.59 18.90 22.88
CA ALA A 250 15.93 18.36 21.56
C ALA A 250 15.61 16.86 21.44
N ALA A 251 15.99 16.03 22.41
CA ALA A 251 15.68 14.61 22.39
C ALA A 251 14.17 14.33 22.40
N VAL A 252 13.41 15.01 23.28
CA VAL A 252 11.95 14.82 23.38
C VAL A 252 11.22 15.28 22.12
N VAL A 253 11.69 16.34 21.45
CA VAL A 253 11.14 16.80 20.16
C VAL A 253 11.50 15.83 19.02
N HIS A 254 12.76 15.39 18.95
CA HIS A 254 13.23 14.40 17.97
C HIS A 254 12.46 13.08 18.06
N ASP A 255 12.33 12.54 19.27
CA ASP A 255 11.60 11.28 19.50
C ASP A 255 10.12 11.40 19.11
N HIS A 256 9.50 12.56 19.35
CA HIS A 256 8.12 12.86 18.93
C HIS A 256 7.97 12.96 17.40
N CYS A 257 8.93 13.56 16.69
CA CYS A 257 8.95 13.53 15.22
C CYS A 257 9.15 12.11 14.68
N GLY A 258 9.99 11.29 15.33
CA GLY A 258 10.14 9.87 15.03
C GLY A 258 8.85 9.05 15.26
N ASP A 259 8.09 9.37 16.31
CA ASP A 259 6.78 8.75 16.60
C ASP A 259 5.71 9.16 15.57
N ILE A 260 5.71 10.43 15.11
CA ILE A 260 4.87 10.90 13.99
C ILE A 260 5.19 10.10 12.72
N GLU A 261 6.46 10.05 12.33
CA GLU A 261 6.91 9.36 11.12
C GLU A 261 6.60 7.86 11.17
N SER A 262 6.85 7.22 12.32
CA SER A 262 6.55 5.81 12.58
C SER A 262 5.05 5.51 12.61
N HIS A 263 4.20 6.47 12.99
CA HIS A 263 2.75 6.32 12.93
C HIS A 263 2.23 6.42 11.49
N ILE A 264 2.71 7.41 10.74
CA ILE A 264 2.29 7.64 9.35
C ILE A 264 2.71 6.46 8.47
N ARG A 265 3.99 6.05 8.51
CA ARG A 265 4.49 4.89 7.73
C ARG A 265 3.67 3.62 7.94
N ARG A 266 3.28 3.32 9.19
CA ARG A 266 2.51 2.10 9.51
C ARG A 266 1.07 2.13 8.98
N ARG A 267 0.50 3.32 8.77
CA ARG A 267 -0.80 3.46 8.09
C ARG A 267 -0.65 3.43 6.57
N GLU A 268 0.37 4.11 6.06
CA GLU A 268 0.72 4.14 4.64
C GLU A 268 1.04 2.73 4.10
N GLU A 269 1.73 1.88 4.87
CA GLU A 269 2.10 0.51 4.46
C GLU A 269 0.91 -0.34 4.04
N SER A 270 -0.11 -0.49 4.91
CA SER A 270 -1.32 -1.26 4.61
C SER A 270 -2.19 -0.61 3.52
N TYR A 271 -2.18 0.73 3.44
CA TYR A 271 -2.86 1.44 2.36
C TYR A 271 -2.21 1.18 0.99
N LEU A 272 -0.87 1.21 0.93
CA LEU A 272 -0.10 0.96 -0.29
C LEU A 272 -0.20 -0.49 -0.78
N GLU A 273 -0.48 -1.45 0.10
CA GLU A 273 -0.77 -2.84 -0.27
C GLU A 273 -2.05 -2.90 -1.12
N THR A 274 -3.20 -2.57 -0.53
CA THR A 274 -4.50 -2.53 -1.23
C THR A 274 -4.50 -1.61 -2.45
N ARG A 275 -3.75 -0.50 -2.43
CA ARG A 275 -3.62 0.41 -3.58
C ARG A 275 -2.99 -0.29 -4.79
N ARG A 276 -1.93 -1.09 -4.59
CA ARG A 276 -1.28 -1.86 -5.68
C ARG A 276 -2.16 -2.99 -6.19
N GLU A 277 -2.98 -3.58 -5.31
CA GLU A 277 -3.93 -4.62 -5.69
C GLU A 277 -5.03 -4.05 -6.59
N ALA A 278 -5.63 -2.91 -6.19
CA ALA A 278 -6.57 -2.16 -7.03
C ALA A 278 -5.95 -1.73 -8.37
N GLU A 279 -4.72 -1.21 -8.38
CA GLU A 279 -4.03 -0.85 -9.62
C GLU A 279 -3.78 -2.06 -10.55
N ARG A 280 -3.45 -3.23 -9.97
CA ARG A 280 -3.26 -4.48 -10.73
C ARG A 280 -4.57 -4.98 -11.35
N SER A 281 -5.67 -5.07 -10.59
CA SER A 281 -6.96 -5.50 -11.15
C SER A 281 -7.41 -4.57 -12.30
N LEU A 282 -7.10 -3.26 -12.22
CA LEU A 282 -7.33 -2.33 -13.33
C LEU A 282 -6.37 -2.52 -14.52
N GLU A 283 -5.14 -3.00 -14.32
CA GLU A 283 -4.21 -3.34 -15.40
C GLU A 283 -4.68 -4.61 -16.14
N ASP A 284 -5.01 -5.67 -15.40
CA ASP A 284 -5.59 -6.91 -15.92
C ASP A 284 -6.87 -6.62 -16.74
N VAL A 285 -7.79 -5.80 -16.21
CA VAL A 285 -9.00 -5.34 -16.92
C VAL A 285 -8.67 -4.68 -18.26
N ARG A 286 -7.65 -3.80 -18.31
CA ARG A 286 -7.25 -3.12 -19.55
C ARG A 286 -6.65 -4.10 -20.55
N GLU A 287 -5.82 -5.04 -20.08
CA GLU A 287 -5.20 -6.04 -20.96
C GLU A 287 -6.24 -6.97 -21.57
N MET A 288 -7.13 -7.55 -20.74
CA MET A 288 -8.22 -8.41 -21.19
C MET A 288 -9.20 -7.68 -22.10
N THR A 289 -9.58 -6.44 -21.79
CA THR A 289 -10.40 -5.60 -22.69
C THR A 289 -9.70 -5.34 -24.03
N GLY A 290 -8.37 -5.38 -24.06
CA GLY A 290 -7.55 -5.30 -25.27
C GLY A 290 -7.53 -6.57 -26.13
N ARG A 291 -8.02 -7.71 -25.63
CA ARG A 291 -8.09 -8.99 -26.36
C ARG A 291 -9.36 -9.16 -27.18
N PHE A 292 -10.42 -8.39 -26.90
CA PHE A 292 -11.64 -8.41 -27.73
C PHE A 292 -11.44 -7.69 -29.06
N ASP A 293 -12.15 -8.17 -30.09
CA ASP A 293 -12.15 -7.60 -31.44
C ASP A 293 -13.51 -6.99 -31.84
N GLY A 294 -13.48 -6.13 -32.85
CA GLY A 294 -14.68 -5.62 -33.53
C GLY A 294 -15.57 -4.67 -32.70
N ALA A 295 -16.87 -4.71 -32.97
CA ALA A 295 -17.87 -3.87 -32.30
C ALA A 295 -18.07 -4.25 -30.83
N LEU A 296 -17.81 -5.51 -30.45
CA LEU A 296 -17.73 -5.93 -29.05
C LEU A 296 -16.60 -5.16 -28.34
N ALA A 297 -15.39 -5.11 -28.90
CA ALA A 297 -14.27 -4.41 -28.30
C ALA A 297 -14.54 -2.92 -28.06
N ASP A 298 -15.19 -2.25 -29.01
CA ASP A 298 -15.56 -0.84 -28.87
C ASP A 298 -16.61 -0.63 -27.77
N ARG A 299 -17.62 -1.51 -27.63
CA ARG A 299 -18.63 -1.39 -26.57
C ARG A 299 -18.09 -1.78 -25.19
N VAL A 300 -17.31 -2.86 -25.09
CA VAL A 300 -16.67 -3.26 -23.83
C VAL A 300 -15.73 -2.16 -23.37
N ARG A 301 -14.95 -1.54 -24.27
CA ARG A 301 -14.15 -0.35 -23.94
C ARG A 301 -15.01 0.83 -23.49
N GLU A 302 -16.15 1.09 -24.15
CA GLU A 302 -17.09 2.17 -23.77
C GLU A 302 -17.68 1.96 -22.36
N PHE A 303 -18.00 0.73 -21.98
CA PHE A 303 -18.52 0.38 -20.67
C PHE A 303 -17.42 0.30 -19.61
N VAL A 304 -16.49 -0.64 -19.79
CA VAL A 304 -15.49 -1.06 -18.80
C VAL A 304 -14.41 -0.01 -18.60
N VAL A 305 -13.87 0.60 -19.67
CA VAL A 305 -12.75 1.54 -19.56
C VAL A 305 -13.24 2.99 -19.46
N ASP A 306 -14.23 3.34 -20.28
CA ASP A 306 -14.79 4.70 -20.37
C ASP A 306 -15.84 5.00 -19.28
N GLY A 307 -16.40 3.99 -18.62
CA GLY A 307 -17.32 4.14 -17.47
C GLY A 307 -18.76 4.53 -17.83
N ARG A 308 -19.27 4.11 -18.99
CA ARG A 308 -20.61 4.52 -19.47
C ARG A 308 -21.76 3.54 -19.18
N HIS A 309 -21.53 2.53 -18.33
CA HIS A 309 -22.59 1.62 -17.90
C HIS A 309 -23.06 1.98 -16.49
N GLU A 310 -24.37 2.09 -16.25
CA GLU A 310 -24.87 2.57 -14.94
C GLU A 310 -24.68 1.55 -13.80
N ALA A 311 -24.63 0.25 -14.11
CA ALA A 311 -24.43 -0.80 -13.11
C ALA A 311 -22.96 -1.07 -12.73
N LEU A 312 -21.99 -0.72 -13.60
CA LEU A 312 -20.57 -1.05 -13.39
C LEU A 312 -19.68 0.20 -13.44
N PRO A 313 -18.91 0.51 -12.37
CA PRO A 313 -17.97 1.63 -12.40
C PRO A 313 -16.79 1.31 -13.32
N GLY A 314 -16.59 2.11 -14.36
CA GLY A 314 -15.46 1.89 -15.27
C GLY A 314 -14.10 2.27 -14.67
N VAL A 315 -13.03 1.76 -15.30
CA VAL A 315 -11.62 1.96 -14.90
C VAL A 315 -11.33 3.40 -14.49
N ARG A 316 -11.73 4.40 -15.32
CA ARG A 316 -11.47 5.82 -15.03
C ARG A 316 -12.11 6.36 -13.76
N ASP A 317 -13.26 5.81 -13.34
CA ASP A 317 -13.91 6.23 -12.10
C ASP A 317 -13.37 5.49 -10.89
N ILE A 318 -12.74 4.32 -11.08
CA ILE A 318 -11.97 3.63 -10.06
C ILE A 318 -10.60 4.32 -9.87
N GLU A 319 -9.89 4.67 -10.95
CA GLU A 319 -8.69 5.54 -10.92
C GLU A 319 -8.99 6.84 -10.16
N ARG A 320 -10.10 7.51 -10.47
CA ARG A 320 -10.55 8.74 -9.76
C ARG A 320 -10.83 8.53 -8.27
N ARG A 321 -11.22 7.31 -7.85
CA ARG A 321 -11.36 6.94 -6.42
C ARG A 321 -9.99 6.75 -5.77
N ILE A 322 -9.03 6.12 -6.46
CA ILE A 322 -7.64 5.99 -5.99
C ILE A 322 -7.01 7.38 -5.82
N ASP A 323 -7.10 8.26 -6.82
CA ASP A 323 -6.67 9.68 -6.75
C ASP A 323 -7.32 10.46 -5.59
N ASN A 324 -8.50 10.04 -5.14
CA ASN A 324 -9.19 10.65 -4.00
C ASN A 324 -8.76 10.04 -2.67
N ALA A 325 -8.57 8.73 -2.62
CA ALA A 325 -8.03 8.03 -1.47
C ALA A 325 -6.59 8.51 -1.15
N ASP A 326 -5.74 8.71 -2.17
CA ASP A 326 -4.37 9.22 -2.01
C ASP A 326 -4.38 10.64 -1.37
N ARG A 327 -5.28 11.52 -1.83
CA ARG A 327 -5.48 12.85 -1.22
C ARG A 327 -6.07 12.78 0.20
N THR A 328 -6.93 11.79 0.49
CA THR A 328 -7.48 11.54 1.83
C THR A 328 -6.40 10.99 2.79
N LEU A 329 -5.47 10.19 2.28
CA LEU A 329 -4.31 9.68 3.00
C LEU A 329 -3.38 10.81 3.42
N HIS A 330 -2.99 11.69 2.48
CA HIS A 330 -2.12 12.84 2.77
C HIS A 330 -2.77 13.82 3.75
N ALA A 331 -4.11 13.97 3.72
CA ALA A 331 -4.86 14.72 4.73
C ALA A 331 -4.90 14.05 6.13
N CYS A 332 -4.18 12.95 6.34
CA CYS A 332 -4.13 12.11 7.55
C CYS A 332 -5.47 11.45 7.96
N ALA A 333 -6.46 11.38 7.05
CA ALA A 333 -7.73 10.73 7.29
C ALA A 333 -7.66 9.21 6.99
N PHE A 334 -6.72 8.51 7.63
CA PHE A 334 -6.32 7.14 7.30
C PHE A 334 -7.49 6.14 7.20
N ASP A 335 -8.39 6.12 8.19
CA ASP A 335 -9.51 5.17 8.20
C ASP A 335 -10.55 5.44 7.08
N ASP A 336 -10.57 6.66 6.53
CA ASP A 336 -11.36 7.00 5.35
C ASP A 336 -10.62 6.68 4.04
N ALA A 337 -9.29 6.91 3.98
CA ALA A 337 -8.47 6.49 2.85
C ALA A 337 -8.51 4.96 2.66
N ASP A 338 -8.26 4.20 3.72
CA ASP A 338 -8.41 2.74 3.81
C ASP A 338 -9.78 2.26 3.32
N ARG A 339 -10.84 3.00 3.65
CA ARG A 339 -12.23 2.68 3.27
C ARG A 339 -12.52 2.99 1.81
N VAL A 340 -11.96 4.08 1.26
CA VAL A 340 -12.13 4.42 -0.17
C VAL A 340 -11.30 3.48 -1.05
N ILE A 341 -10.05 3.14 -0.67
CA ILE A 341 -9.20 2.28 -1.49
C ILE A 341 -9.72 0.83 -1.54
N ARG A 342 -10.21 0.27 -0.42
CA ARG A 342 -10.89 -1.04 -0.41
C ARG A 342 -12.21 -1.06 -1.18
N ASN A 343 -12.80 0.11 -1.43
CA ASN A 343 -13.99 0.27 -2.28
C ASN A 343 -13.63 0.60 -3.74
N ALA A 344 -12.35 0.80 -4.05
CA ALA A 344 -11.80 0.87 -5.40
C ALA A 344 -11.27 -0.50 -5.84
N GLU A 345 -10.53 -1.18 -4.95
CA GLU A 345 -10.14 -2.61 -5.01
C GLU A 345 -11.30 -3.50 -5.46
N ARG A 346 -12.34 -3.67 -4.63
CA ARG A 346 -13.49 -4.54 -4.96
C ARG A 346 -14.16 -4.14 -6.27
N ALA A 347 -14.32 -2.84 -6.52
CA ALA A 347 -14.90 -2.36 -7.78
C ALA A 347 -14.02 -2.69 -9.01
N GLY A 348 -12.72 -2.83 -8.84
CA GLY A 348 -11.79 -3.34 -9.84
C GLY A 348 -11.90 -4.85 -10.02
N ASP A 349 -12.12 -5.60 -8.95
CA ASP A 349 -12.32 -7.06 -8.99
C ASP A 349 -13.69 -7.46 -9.59
N ASP A 350 -14.76 -6.74 -9.23
CA ASP A 350 -16.10 -6.85 -9.85
C ASP A 350 -16.00 -6.61 -11.37
N LEU A 351 -15.24 -5.58 -11.76
CA LEU A 351 -15.01 -5.22 -13.15
C LEU A 351 -14.12 -6.24 -13.89
N LEU A 352 -13.12 -6.80 -13.22
CA LEU A 352 -12.29 -7.89 -13.73
C LEU A 352 -13.12 -9.16 -13.94
N MET A 353 -14.02 -9.48 -13.02
CA MET A 353 -14.93 -10.63 -13.10
C MET A 353 -15.89 -10.49 -14.29
N ALA A 354 -16.45 -9.30 -14.52
CA ALA A 354 -17.28 -9.02 -15.69
C ALA A 354 -16.51 -9.16 -17.02
N VAL A 355 -15.21 -8.89 -17.03
CA VAL A 355 -14.35 -9.03 -18.21
C VAL A 355 -13.88 -10.49 -18.43
N ASP A 356 -13.48 -11.20 -17.37
CA ASP A 356 -13.17 -12.65 -17.40
C ASP A 356 -14.40 -13.44 -17.93
N PHE A 357 -15.63 -13.10 -17.47
CA PHE A 357 -16.89 -13.67 -17.97
C PHE A 357 -17.08 -13.47 -19.47
N LEU A 358 -16.90 -12.24 -19.98
CA LEU A 358 -17.02 -11.96 -21.42
C LEU A 358 -15.96 -12.72 -22.24
N GLY A 359 -14.77 -12.95 -21.68
CA GLY A 359 -13.76 -13.84 -22.26
C GLY A 359 -14.30 -15.27 -22.44
N GLY A 360 -14.87 -15.85 -21.37
CA GLY A 360 -15.50 -17.17 -21.40
C GLY A 360 -16.67 -17.28 -22.39
N VAL A 361 -17.48 -16.23 -22.50
CA VAL A 361 -18.55 -16.13 -23.51
C VAL A 361 -17.98 -16.13 -24.93
N THR A 362 -16.92 -15.35 -25.22
CA THR A 362 -16.29 -15.36 -26.54
C THR A 362 -15.66 -16.72 -26.90
N GLY A 363 -14.99 -17.39 -25.95
CA GLY A 363 -14.48 -18.75 -26.17
C GLY A 363 -15.58 -19.78 -26.44
N THR A 364 -16.71 -19.66 -25.73
CA THR A 364 -17.90 -20.51 -25.94
C THR A 364 -18.53 -20.29 -27.33
N ILE A 365 -18.54 -19.04 -27.81
CA ILE A 365 -18.96 -18.70 -29.17
C ILE A 365 -18.01 -19.29 -30.22
N ASP A 366 -16.69 -19.22 -30.02
CA ASP A 366 -15.70 -19.81 -30.94
C ASP A 366 -15.76 -21.35 -30.98
N HIS A 367 -16.24 -21.99 -29.90
CA HIS A 367 -16.59 -23.42 -29.87
C HIS A 367 -17.98 -23.74 -30.48
N GLY A 368 -18.78 -22.72 -30.80
CA GLY A 368 -19.98 -22.80 -31.64
C GLY A 368 -21.30 -23.05 -30.89
N SER A 369 -21.27 -23.48 -29.63
CA SER A 369 -22.46 -23.55 -28.75
C SER A 369 -22.06 -23.91 -27.32
N GLY A 370 -22.77 -23.39 -26.32
CA GLY A 370 -22.58 -23.79 -24.92
C GLY A 370 -23.46 -23.01 -23.94
N ARG A 371 -23.14 -23.15 -22.65
CA ARG A 371 -23.72 -22.40 -21.52
C ARG A 371 -22.57 -21.77 -20.74
N VAL A 372 -22.73 -20.54 -20.28
CA VAL A 372 -21.75 -19.84 -19.43
C VAL A 372 -22.48 -19.28 -18.22
N GLY A 373 -22.15 -19.78 -17.03
CA GLY A 373 -22.68 -19.24 -15.77
C GLY A 373 -22.24 -17.79 -15.56
N ILE A 374 -23.18 -16.95 -15.14
CA ILE A 374 -22.99 -15.54 -14.82
C ILE A 374 -22.48 -15.45 -13.38
N PRO A 375 -21.27 -14.92 -13.12
CA PRO A 375 -20.73 -14.86 -11.76
C PRO A 375 -21.51 -13.92 -10.83
N GLU A 376 -21.61 -14.28 -9.54
CA GLU A 376 -22.13 -13.41 -8.47
C GLU A 376 -21.30 -12.12 -8.36
N GLY A 377 -21.73 -11.06 -9.05
CA GLY A 377 -21.01 -9.80 -9.19
C GLY A 377 -21.19 -9.13 -10.56
N VAL A 378 -21.56 -9.90 -11.59
CA VAL A 378 -21.91 -9.37 -12.92
C VAL A 378 -23.40 -9.04 -12.96
N ASP A 379 -23.75 -7.81 -13.31
CA ASP A 379 -25.14 -7.32 -13.31
C ASP A 379 -25.91 -7.72 -14.59
N ASP A 380 -27.14 -8.23 -14.44
CA ASP A 380 -28.01 -8.68 -15.53
C ASP A 380 -28.19 -7.64 -16.65
N ALA A 381 -28.25 -6.34 -16.30
CA ALA A 381 -28.43 -5.28 -17.28
C ALA A 381 -27.19 -5.11 -18.17
N PHE A 382 -25.99 -5.33 -17.63
CA PHE A 382 -24.75 -5.33 -18.42
C PHE A 382 -24.72 -6.49 -19.41
N VAL A 383 -25.16 -7.68 -18.98
CA VAL A 383 -25.27 -8.86 -19.85
C VAL A 383 -26.32 -8.62 -20.94
N ALA A 384 -27.49 -8.07 -20.57
CA ALA A 384 -28.58 -7.78 -21.50
C ALA A 384 -28.25 -6.69 -22.54
N ASP A 385 -27.44 -5.67 -22.20
CA ASP A 385 -27.00 -4.64 -23.16
C ASP A 385 -25.91 -5.14 -24.12
N LEU A 386 -25.21 -6.23 -23.77
CA LEU A 386 -24.16 -6.86 -24.59
C LEU A 386 -24.65 -8.04 -25.45
N ALA A 387 -25.62 -8.83 -25.01
CA ALA A 387 -26.13 -9.98 -25.77
C ALA A 387 -26.53 -9.61 -27.23
N PRO A 388 -27.26 -8.51 -27.51
CA PRO A 388 -27.58 -8.11 -28.88
C PRO A 388 -26.37 -7.73 -29.74
N ILE A 389 -25.22 -7.42 -29.13
CA ILE A 389 -23.96 -7.12 -29.83
C ILE A 389 -23.22 -8.42 -30.16
N LEU A 390 -23.22 -9.39 -29.24
CA LEU A 390 -22.71 -10.73 -29.47
C LEU A 390 -23.44 -11.42 -30.62
N GLU A 391 -24.78 -11.42 -30.60
CA GLU A 391 -25.63 -11.93 -31.69
C GLU A 391 -25.22 -11.35 -33.05
N ARG A 392 -25.14 -10.02 -33.14
CA ARG A 392 -24.86 -9.29 -34.40
C ARG A 392 -23.43 -9.43 -34.88
N GLN A 393 -22.45 -9.61 -33.99
CA GLN A 393 -21.04 -9.74 -34.36
C GLN A 393 -20.69 -11.16 -34.79
N TYR A 394 -21.18 -12.17 -34.07
CA TYR A 394 -20.80 -13.57 -34.26
C TYR A 394 -21.83 -14.41 -35.02
N ALA A 395 -23.02 -13.86 -35.30
CA ALA A 395 -24.13 -14.56 -35.97
C ALA A 395 -24.58 -15.82 -35.22
N VAL A 396 -24.68 -15.70 -33.89
CA VAL A 396 -25.22 -16.70 -32.95
C VAL A 396 -26.51 -16.17 -32.32
N ASP A 397 -27.37 -17.07 -31.83
CA ASP A 397 -28.50 -16.69 -30.97
C ASP A 397 -28.02 -16.75 -29.50
N VAL A 398 -28.38 -15.74 -28.68
CA VAL A 398 -27.92 -15.61 -27.30
C VAL A 398 -29.12 -15.40 -26.36
N GLU A 399 -29.42 -16.38 -25.51
CA GLU A 399 -30.55 -16.34 -24.57
C GLU A 399 -30.08 -16.34 -23.11
N LEU A 400 -30.80 -15.64 -22.24
CA LEU A 400 -30.53 -15.55 -20.80
C LEU A 400 -31.48 -16.51 -20.05
N ASP A 401 -30.94 -17.63 -19.56
CA ASP A 401 -31.68 -18.73 -18.90
C ASP A 401 -31.45 -18.67 -17.38
N GLY A 402 -31.95 -17.60 -16.76
CA GLY A 402 -31.65 -17.28 -15.36
C GLY A 402 -30.20 -16.82 -15.21
N ASP A 403 -29.45 -17.46 -14.32
CA ASP A 403 -28.04 -17.14 -14.02
C ASP A 403 -27.05 -17.72 -15.07
N GLU A 404 -27.54 -18.15 -16.23
CA GLU A 404 -26.72 -18.68 -17.33
C GLU A 404 -26.96 -17.96 -18.67
N LEU A 405 -25.89 -17.68 -19.39
CA LEU A 405 -25.93 -17.26 -20.79
C LEU A 405 -25.87 -18.49 -21.71
N VAL A 406 -26.93 -18.74 -22.47
CA VAL A 406 -27.02 -19.84 -23.44
C VAL A 406 -26.65 -19.33 -24.82
N VAL A 407 -25.62 -19.93 -25.43
CA VAL A 407 -25.14 -19.61 -26.78
C VAL A 407 -25.49 -20.75 -27.73
N THR A 408 -26.29 -20.48 -28.76
CA THR A 408 -26.61 -21.45 -29.82
C THR A 408 -26.12 -20.97 -31.18
N GLY A 409 -25.31 -21.81 -31.85
CA GLY A 409 -24.64 -21.45 -33.09
C GLY A 409 -25.58 -21.29 -34.28
N GLY A 410 -25.60 -20.09 -34.86
CA GLY A 410 -26.30 -19.81 -36.11
C GLY A 410 -25.68 -20.57 -37.29
N GLU A 411 -26.54 -21.21 -38.09
CA GLU A 411 -26.25 -22.00 -39.29
C GLU A 411 -24.80 -22.53 -39.48
N SER A 412 -24.61 -23.83 -39.24
CA SER A 412 -23.42 -24.61 -39.66
C SER A 412 -23.33 -24.84 -41.19
N SER A 413 -23.62 -23.80 -41.97
CA SER A 413 -23.71 -23.71 -43.43
C SER A 413 -22.35 -23.83 -44.17
N ARG A 414 -21.47 -24.72 -43.69
CA ARG A 414 -20.29 -25.21 -44.42
C ARG A 414 -19.87 -26.65 -44.15
N ALA A 415 -20.74 -27.48 -43.57
CA ALA A 415 -20.61 -28.94 -43.66
C ALA A 415 -20.63 -29.38 -45.14
N GLY A 416 -19.44 -29.66 -45.69
CA GLY A 416 -19.24 -29.81 -47.13
C GLY A 416 -19.94 -31.03 -47.73
N ALA A 417 -21.05 -30.81 -48.43
CA ALA A 417 -21.75 -31.84 -49.18
C ALA A 417 -20.83 -32.44 -50.27
N ARG A 418 -20.28 -33.63 -50.00
CA ARG A 418 -19.67 -34.52 -51.00
C ARG A 418 -20.59 -35.70 -51.23
N ASP A 419 -21.15 -35.78 -52.43
CA ASP A 419 -22.15 -36.76 -52.82
C ASP A 419 -21.72 -38.20 -52.56
N SER A 420 -22.56 -38.94 -51.82
CA SER A 420 -22.48 -40.40 -51.69
C SER A 420 -23.04 -41.10 -52.93
N ALA A 421 -22.42 -40.85 -54.09
CA ALA A 421 -22.78 -41.47 -55.36
C ALA A 421 -22.19 -42.90 -55.46
N ARG A 422 -23.03 -43.91 -55.29
CA ARG A 422 -22.67 -45.33 -55.47
C ARG A 422 -22.30 -45.64 -56.93
N SER A 423 -21.23 -46.39 -57.15
CA SER A 423 -21.05 -47.25 -58.32
C SER A 423 -20.26 -48.50 -57.94
N ALA A 424 -20.36 -49.59 -58.70
CA ALA A 424 -19.99 -50.93 -58.24
C ALA A 424 -19.21 -51.78 -59.27
N GLY A 425 -18.38 -52.68 -58.74
CA GLY A 425 -17.81 -53.83 -59.46
C GLY A 425 -16.40 -53.63 -60.04
N GLY A 426 -15.58 -54.68 -59.97
CA GLY A 426 -14.25 -54.74 -60.60
C GLY A 426 -13.22 -55.53 -59.79
N GLU A 427 -13.16 -56.85 -59.98
CA GLU A 427 -12.05 -57.69 -59.49
C GLU A 427 -10.79 -57.51 -60.36
N GLY A 428 -9.59 -57.51 -59.78
CA GLY A 428 -8.33 -57.39 -60.53
C GLY A 428 -7.07 -57.55 -59.68
N SER A 429 -6.30 -58.61 -59.94
CA SER A 429 -5.13 -59.06 -59.15
C SER A 429 -3.86 -58.16 -59.21
N PRO A 430 -2.94 -58.30 -58.23
CA PRO A 430 -1.61 -57.64 -58.19
C PRO A 430 -0.57 -58.42 -59.05
N PRO A 431 0.79 -58.22 -58.99
CA PRO A 431 1.61 -57.39 -58.08
C PRO A 431 2.84 -56.65 -58.69
N GLY A 432 3.60 -55.97 -57.82
CA GLY A 432 5.01 -55.57 -58.03
C GLY A 432 5.25 -54.09 -58.36
N ALA A 433 6.47 -53.56 -58.24
CA ALA A 433 7.68 -54.03 -57.53
C ALA A 433 8.70 -52.87 -57.41
N ASP A 434 9.58 -52.97 -56.40
CA ASP A 434 10.99 -52.48 -56.32
C ASP A 434 11.40 -51.10 -56.87
N GLY A 435 12.15 -50.26 -56.12
CA GLY A 435 12.45 -48.89 -56.58
C GLY A 435 13.20 -47.90 -55.67
N SER A 436 14.30 -48.31 -55.05
CA SER A 436 15.51 -47.48 -54.81
C SER A 436 15.44 -46.02 -54.32
N ASP A 437 15.89 -45.82 -53.06
CA ASP A 437 16.82 -44.75 -52.64
C ASP A 437 18.13 -44.80 -53.51
N PRO A 438 19.04 -43.79 -53.62
CA PRO A 438 19.46 -42.92 -52.50
C PRO A 438 19.88 -41.45 -52.79
N GLY A 439 19.91 -40.64 -51.71
CA GLY A 439 20.90 -39.56 -51.51
C GLY A 439 20.35 -38.12 -51.53
N ARG A 440 20.95 -37.14 -50.83
CA ARG A 440 22.34 -37.09 -50.31
C ARG A 440 22.54 -35.93 -49.28
N GLU A 441 23.49 -36.14 -48.34
CA GLU A 441 24.34 -35.19 -47.54
C GLU A 441 24.12 -33.66 -47.72
N ALA A 442 24.21 -32.76 -46.72
CA ALA A 442 24.58 -32.78 -45.28
C ALA A 442 24.17 -31.41 -44.64
N GLY A 443 24.26 -31.13 -43.33
CA GLY A 443 24.71 -31.93 -42.18
C GLY A 443 24.67 -31.18 -40.83
N SER A 444 25.17 -31.85 -39.80
CA SER A 444 25.24 -31.52 -38.35
C SER A 444 26.16 -30.29 -38.02
N PRO A 445 26.30 -29.78 -36.76
CA PRO A 445 26.13 -30.51 -35.48
C PRO A 445 25.56 -29.79 -34.23
N SER A 446 25.34 -30.66 -33.24
CA SER A 446 25.00 -30.50 -31.83
C SER A 446 25.78 -29.49 -31.00
N GLN A 447 25.13 -28.98 -29.95
CA GLN A 447 25.45 -29.22 -28.52
C GLN A 447 24.38 -28.51 -27.65
N SER A 448 24.12 -28.80 -26.38
CA SER A 448 24.29 -29.94 -25.45
C SER A 448 24.08 -29.34 -24.06
N ALA A 449 23.10 -29.80 -23.28
CA ALA A 449 23.08 -29.62 -21.83
C ALA A 449 22.17 -30.65 -21.14
N CYS A 450 22.71 -31.38 -20.18
CA CYS A 450 21.97 -32.18 -19.21
C CYS A 450 22.47 -31.81 -17.81
N SER A 451 21.55 -31.61 -16.86
CA SER A 451 21.79 -31.70 -15.40
C SER A 451 20.47 -32.15 -14.77
N THR A 452 20.21 -33.43 -14.52
CA THR A 452 20.61 -34.21 -13.32
C THR A 452 20.28 -33.52 -11.99
N ALA A 453 19.34 -34.11 -11.25
CA ALA A 453 18.96 -33.70 -9.90
C ALA A 453 20.00 -34.09 -8.83
N GLY A 454 19.95 -33.43 -7.67
CA GLY A 454 20.72 -33.75 -6.47
C GLY A 454 19.95 -33.37 -5.21
N SER A 455 19.79 -34.32 -4.28
CA SER A 455 19.00 -34.15 -3.05
C SER A 455 19.76 -33.39 -1.97
N GLY A 456 19.07 -32.48 -1.27
CA GLY A 456 19.50 -31.86 -0.02
C GLY A 456 18.30 -31.72 0.93
N ARG A 457 18.42 -32.24 2.16
CA ARG A 457 17.35 -32.23 3.19
C ARG A 457 17.81 -31.35 4.35
N GLU A 458 17.05 -30.31 4.65
CA GLU A 458 17.04 -29.70 5.99
C GLU A 458 15.61 -29.58 6.49
N GLU A 459 15.38 -29.97 7.75
CA GLU A 459 14.08 -29.90 8.41
C GLU A 459 14.01 -28.61 9.24
N GLY A 460 13.37 -27.56 8.70
CA GLY A 460 13.26 -26.24 9.31
C GLY A 460 11.81 -25.82 9.50
N GLY A 461 11.22 -26.14 10.66
CA GLY A 461 9.82 -25.81 10.98
C GLY A 461 9.58 -24.31 11.26
N GLY A 462 9.69 -23.48 10.22
CA GLY A 462 9.20 -22.11 10.17
C GLY A 462 7.89 -22.01 9.39
N ARG A 463 7.13 -20.93 9.57
CA ARG A 463 6.02 -20.60 8.67
C ARG A 463 6.61 -19.98 7.41
N GLU A 464 6.89 -20.80 6.42
CA GLU A 464 7.23 -20.35 5.07
C GLU A 464 6.02 -19.59 4.51
N GLN A 465 6.19 -18.28 4.32
CA GLN A 465 5.29 -17.50 3.47
C GLN A 465 5.54 -17.98 2.04
N LEU A 466 4.59 -18.73 1.49
CA LEU A 466 4.66 -19.21 0.11
C LEU A 466 4.74 -18.01 -0.82
N THR A 467 5.72 -17.99 -1.72
CA THR A 467 5.72 -17.04 -2.84
C THR A 467 4.61 -17.40 -3.82
N PRO A 468 4.07 -16.44 -4.61
CA PRO A 468 3.03 -16.75 -5.61
C PRO A 468 3.43 -17.89 -6.55
N ASP A 469 4.69 -17.94 -6.95
CA ASP A 469 5.27 -18.99 -7.80
C ASP A 469 5.23 -20.37 -7.11
N ALA A 470 5.51 -20.44 -5.80
CA ALA A 470 5.42 -21.68 -5.02
C ALA A 470 3.97 -22.16 -4.88
N VAL A 471 3.02 -21.24 -4.67
CA VAL A 471 1.58 -21.58 -4.69
C VAL A 471 1.18 -22.11 -6.07
N ALA A 472 1.70 -21.55 -7.17
CA ALA A 472 1.41 -22.03 -8.52
C ALA A 472 1.96 -23.45 -8.78
N ASP A 473 3.19 -23.75 -8.35
CA ASP A 473 3.76 -25.10 -8.40
C ASP A 473 2.96 -26.11 -7.55
N GLU A 474 2.50 -25.70 -6.36
CA GLU A 474 1.68 -26.54 -5.47
C GLU A 474 0.27 -26.78 -6.06
N ILE A 475 -0.34 -25.80 -6.74
CA ILE A 475 -1.61 -25.97 -7.47
C ILE A 475 -1.43 -26.93 -8.66
N LEU A 476 -0.37 -26.78 -9.45
CA LEU A 476 -0.03 -27.73 -10.54
C LEU A 476 0.21 -29.15 -10.01
N PHE A 477 0.77 -29.29 -8.80
CA PHE A 477 0.88 -30.58 -8.13
C PHE A 477 -0.51 -31.17 -7.82
N VAL A 478 -1.47 -30.40 -7.28
CA VAL A 478 -2.83 -30.90 -7.03
C VAL A 478 -3.50 -31.30 -8.35
N LEU A 479 -3.49 -30.45 -9.38
CA LEU A 479 -4.11 -30.75 -10.68
C LEU A 479 -3.54 -32.04 -11.31
N ARG A 480 -2.26 -32.33 -11.10
CA ARG A 480 -1.62 -33.60 -11.54
C ARG A 480 -1.98 -34.80 -10.65
N GLU A 481 -2.24 -34.61 -9.36
CA GLU A 481 -2.71 -35.68 -8.47
C GLU A 481 -4.22 -35.99 -8.66
N LEU A 482 -5.01 -35.05 -9.16
CA LEU A 482 -6.40 -35.30 -9.57
C LEU A 482 -6.48 -36.18 -10.84
N ASP A 483 -5.44 -36.12 -11.69
CA ASP A 483 -5.32 -36.92 -12.91
C ASP A 483 -5.35 -38.43 -12.60
N GLY A 484 -6.05 -39.20 -13.45
CA GLY A 484 -6.28 -40.62 -13.26
C GLY A 484 -7.19 -41.03 -12.08
N ARG A 485 -7.69 -40.09 -11.27
CA ARG A 485 -8.63 -40.36 -10.15
C ARG A 485 -10.10 -40.08 -10.48
N GLY A 486 -10.38 -39.42 -11.60
CA GLY A 486 -11.73 -39.01 -12.01
C GLY A 486 -12.69 -40.14 -12.41
N GLY A 487 -13.97 -39.90 -12.15
CA GLY A 487 -15.10 -40.72 -12.59
C GLY A 487 -15.70 -40.23 -13.92
N ALA A 488 -16.98 -40.59 -14.14
CA ALA A 488 -17.74 -40.16 -15.31
C ALA A 488 -18.29 -38.73 -15.16
N GLY A 489 -17.39 -37.74 -15.16
CA GLY A 489 -17.72 -36.30 -15.15
C GLY A 489 -17.31 -35.53 -13.89
N ALA A 490 -16.86 -36.21 -12.83
CA ALA A 490 -16.44 -35.57 -11.58
C ALA A 490 -15.14 -36.16 -11.02
N VAL A 491 -14.45 -35.39 -10.17
CA VAL A 491 -13.25 -35.81 -9.43
C VAL A 491 -13.38 -35.35 -7.98
N GLU A 492 -13.47 -36.29 -7.04
CA GLU A 492 -13.39 -36.05 -5.59
C GLU A 492 -11.97 -36.38 -5.10
N TYR A 493 -11.40 -35.55 -4.23
CA TYR A 493 -10.14 -35.83 -3.57
C TYR A 493 -10.11 -35.42 -2.09
N GLN A 494 -9.67 -36.34 -1.25
CA GLN A 494 -9.50 -36.12 0.18
C GLN A 494 -8.24 -35.29 0.42
N THR A 495 -8.40 -34.08 0.96
CA THR A 495 -7.30 -33.13 1.19
C THR A 495 -6.27 -33.62 2.21
N GLU A 496 -6.65 -34.59 3.06
CA GLU A 496 -5.74 -35.32 3.96
C GLU A 496 -4.83 -36.35 3.25
N LEU A 497 -5.00 -36.56 1.94
CA LEU A 497 -4.10 -37.35 1.09
C LEU A 497 -3.11 -36.48 0.29
N LEU A 498 -3.20 -35.15 0.40
CA LEU A 498 -2.15 -34.24 -0.09
C LEU A 498 -0.97 -34.19 0.91
N PRO A 499 0.27 -33.96 0.46
CA PRO A 499 1.40 -33.69 1.36
C PRO A 499 1.20 -32.40 2.17
N ASP A 500 1.71 -32.32 3.41
CA ASP A 500 1.59 -31.16 4.32
C ASP A 500 2.06 -29.79 3.77
N ALA A 501 2.81 -29.79 2.66
CA ALA A 501 3.15 -28.59 1.90
C ALA A 501 1.94 -28.06 1.09
N VAL A 502 1.22 -28.97 0.45
CA VAL A 502 0.10 -28.71 -0.48
C VAL A 502 -1.26 -28.78 0.23
N ALA A 503 -1.36 -29.51 1.34
CA ALA A 503 -2.50 -29.56 2.25
C ALA A 503 -2.61 -28.27 3.09
N ARG A 504 -2.72 -27.12 2.41
CA ARG A 504 -2.78 -25.79 3.01
C ARG A 504 -3.98 -25.02 2.44
N ARG A 505 -4.64 -24.23 3.27
CA ARG A 505 -5.81 -23.44 2.87
C ARG A 505 -5.42 -22.39 1.83
N GLU A 506 -4.22 -21.84 2.00
CA GLU A 506 -3.50 -20.91 1.14
C GLU A 506 -3.21 -21.44 -0.28
N VAL A 507 -3.35 -22.76 -0.51
CA VAL A 507 -3.22 -23.42 -1.83
C VAL A 507 -4.58 -23.88 -2.34
N LEU A 508 -5.40 -24.45 -1.46
CA LEU A 508 -6.72 -25.00 -1.79
C LEU A 508 -7.76 -23.91 -2.13
N GLU A 509 -7.74 -22.74 -1.49
CA GLU A 509 -8.67 -21.64 -1.81
C GLU A 509 -8.34 -20.99 -3.16
N PRO A 510 -7.07 -20.69 -3.53
CA PRO A 510 -6.74 -20.25 -4.88
C PRO A 510 -7.02 -21.31 -5.96
N LEU A 511 -6.76 -22.61 -5.70
CA LEU A 511 -7.16 -23.69 -6.62
C LEU A 511 -8.68 -23.71 -6.85
N ALA A 512 -9.47 -23.70 -5.77
CA ALA A 512 -10.92 -23.71 -5.88
C ALA A 512 -11.44 -22.45 -6.61
N THR A 513 -10.83 -21.29 -6.34
CA THR A 513 -11.14 -20.03 -7.02
C THR A 513 -10.78 -20.08 -8.50
N PHE A 514 -9.63 -20.67 -8.86
CA PHE A 514 -9.24 -20.87 -10.26
C PHE A 514 -10.24 -21.77 -10.99
N CYS A 515 -10.54 -22.95 -10.45
CA CYS A 515 -11.48 -23.89 -11.07
C CYS A 515 -12.89 -23.29 -11.23
N ARG A 516 -13.37 -22.49 -10.27
CA ARG A 516 -14.66 -21.77 -10.37
C ARG A 516 -14.71 -20.72 -11.48
N ARG A 517 -13.57 -20.19 -11.92
CA ARG A 517 -13.48 -19.25 -13.05
C ARG A 517 -13.47 -19.94 -14.43
N GLN A 518 -13.43 -21.27 -14.48
CA GLN A 518 -13.41 -22.06 -15.73
C GLN A 518 -14.81 -22.57 -16.07
N THR A 519 -15.79 -21.68 -16.11
CA THR A 519 -17.25 -21.99 -16.20
C THR A 519 -17.67 -22.70 -17.49
N ASP A 520 -16.83 -22.69 -18.52
CA ASP A 520 -17.02 -23.44 -19.77
C ASP A 520 -16.60 -24.92 -19.65
N LEU A 521 -15.71 -25.25 -18.70
CA LEU A 521 -15.22 -26.61 -18.43
C LEU A 521 -15.82 -27.23 -17.17
N VAL A 522 -16.08 -26.41 -16.15
CA VAL A 522 -16.38 -26.81 -14.77
C VAL A 522 -17.79 -26.37 -14.39
N ALA A 523 -18.63 -27.34 -14.04
CA ALA A 523 -20.02 -27.13 -13.61
C ALA A 523 -20.11 -26.80 -12.11
N SER A 524 -19.27 -27.39 -11.26
CA SER A 524 -19.25 -27.08 -9.83
C SER A 524 -17.87 -27.33 -9.18
N VAL A 525 -17.60 -26.64 -8.08
CA VAL A 525 -16.38 -26.82 -7.27
C VAL A 525 -16.70 -26.73 -5.78
N THR A 526 -16.62 -27.86 -5.09
CA THR A 526 -16.84 -27.96 -3.65
C THR A 526 -15.50 -28.08 -2.93
N LEU A 527 -15.20 -27.14 -2.06
CA LEU A 527 -14.13 -27.24 -1.05
C LEU A 527 -14.80 -27.26 0.32
N GLN A 528 -14.60 -28.33 1.09
CA GLN A 528 -15.26 -28.49 2.38
C GLN A 528 -14.84 -27.40 3.38
N GLU A 529 -15.81 -26.82 4.11
CA GLU A 529 -15.52 -25.88 5.19
C GLU A 529 -14.55 -26.49 6.22
N ASN A 530 -13.45 -25.78 6.50
CA ASN A 530 -12.35 -26.18 7.38
C ASN A 530 -11.43 -27.29 6.83
N ALA A 531 -11.46 -27.59 5.53
CA ALA A 531 -10.39 -28.35 4.90
C ALA A 531 -9.04 -27.58 4.98
N PRO A 532 -7.91 -28.26 5.24
CA PRO A 532 -7.78 -29.68 5.59
C PRO A 532 -7.93 -29.94 7.10
N PRO A 533 -8.46 -31.11 7.53
CA PRO A 533 -8.91 -32.23 6.68
C PRO A 533 -10.34 -32.03 6.15
N GLY A 534 -10.60 -32.61 4.98
CA GLY A 534 -11.87 -32.54 4.27
C GLY A 534 -11.71 -33.03 2.83
N PHE A 535 -12.64 -32.71 1.95
CA PHE A 535 -12.52 -33.00 0.51
C PHE A 535 -12.53 -31.74 -0.37
N PHE A 536 -11.95 -31.90 -1.56
CA PHE A 536 -12.03 -30.99 -2.70
C PHE A 536 -12.62 -31.77 -3.88
N GLU A 537 -13.65 -31.23 -4.51
CA GLU A 537 -14.39 -31.87 -5.60
C GLU A 537 -14.60 -30.90 -6.77
N VAL A 538 -14.44 -31.41 -7.98
CA VAL A 538 -14.67 -30.68 -9.25
C VAL A 538 -15.60 -31.51 -10.13
N GLU A 539 -16.77 -30.96 -10.44
CA GLU A 539 -17.69 -31.49 -11.44
C GLU A 539 -17.48 -30.76 -12.77
N PHE A 540 -17.40 -31.50 -13.87
CA PHE A 540 -17.17 -30.97 -15.22
C PHE A 540 -18.47 -30.90 -16.04
N SER A 541 -18.56 -29.92 -16.93
CA SER A 541 -19.75 -29.64 -17.75
C SER A 541 -20.15 -30.81 -18.65
N GLU A 542 -21.45 -30.95 -18.96
CA GLU A 542 -21.97 -32.10 -19.73
C GLU A 542 -21.26 -32.26 -21.09
N GLY A 543 -20.59 -33.41 -21.26
CA GLY A 543 -19.78 -33.73 -22.44
C GLY A 543 -18.26 -33.73 -22.18
N THR A 544 -17.79 -33.03 -21.15
CA THR A 544 -16.38 -33.02 -20.73
C THR A 544 -16.10 -34.23 -19.82
N THR A 545 -15.16 -35.09 -20.21
CA THR A 545 -14.67 -36.16 -19.31
C THR A 545 -13.73 -35.58 -18.27
N ALA A 546 -13.75 -36.13 -17.05
CA ALA A 546 -12.91 -35.67 -15.95
C ALA A 546 -11.41 -35.58 -16.30
N SER A 547 -10.88 -36.50 -17.11
CA SER A 547 -9.49 -36.43 -17.58
C SER A 547 -9.25 -35.27 -18.55
N ALA A 548 -10.13 -35.07 -19.53
CA ALA A 548 -9.98 -33.98 -20.52
C ALA A 548 -10.17 -32.60 -19.87
N GLY A 549 -11.09 -32.50 -18.90
CA GLY A 549 -11.27 -31.32 -18.07
C GLY A 549 -10.03 -31.00 -17.23
N LEU A 550 -9.44 -31.99 -16.54
CA LEU A 550 -8.20 -31.80 -15.78
C LEU A 550 -7.00 -31.44 -16.68
N ASP A 551 -6.85 -32.07 -17.84
CA ASP A 551 -5.82 -31.72 -18.82
C ASP A 551 -5.95 -30.24 -19.24
N ALA A 552 -7.16 -29.79 -19.59
CA ALA A 552 -7.44 -28.41 -19.99
C ALA A 552 -7.28 -27.40 -18.83
N LEU A 553 -7.69 -27.75 -17.61
CA LEU A 553 -7.43 -26.94 -16.42
C LEU A 553 -5.92 -26.75 -16.18
N ARG A 554 -5.13 -27.82 -16.36
CA ARG A 554 -3.67 -27.79 -16.20
C ARG A 554 -2.99 -26.99 -17.32
N GLU A 555 -3.48 -27.10 -18.56
CA GLU A 555 -3.01 -26.30 -19.69
C GLU A 555 -3.26 -24.80 -19.43
N ARG A 556 -4.51 -24.39 -19.14
CA ARG A 556 -4.86 -22.99 -18.86
C ARG A 556 -4.17 -22.42 -17.62
N PHE A 557 -3.97 -23.22 -16.57
CA PHE A 557 -3.20 -22.77 -15.40
C PHE A 557 -1.73 -22.52 -15.76
N THR A 558 -1.15 -23.38 -16.61
CA THR A 558 0.22 -23.20 -17.12
C THR A 558 0.32 -21.98 -18.04
N GLU A 559 -0.69 -21.71 -18.89
CA GLU A 559 -0.74 -20.49 -19.72
C GLU A 559 -0.88 -19.21 -18.88
N ARG A 560 -1.61 -19.24 -17.76
CA ARG A 560 -1.81 -18.07 -16.87
C ARG A 560 -0.62 -17.79 -15.95
N HIS A 561 0.20 -18.79 -15.62
CA HIS A 561 1.26 -18.68 -14.60
C HIS A 561 2.67 -19.09 -15.04
N GLY A 562 2.85 -19.72 -16.21
CA GLY A 562 4.13 -20.23 -16.71
C GLY A 562 4.86 -19.28 -17.68
N GLY A 563 5.31 -18.13 -17.17
CA GLY A 563 6.07 -17.11 -17.92
C GLY A 563 7.59 -17.17 -17.72
#